data_AF-A0A1C7W5A1-F1
#
_entry.id   AF-A0A1C7W5A1-F1
#
_cell.length_a   1.000
_cell.length_b   1.000
_cell.length_c   1.000
_cell.angle_alpha   90.00
_cell.angle_beta   90.00
_cell.angle_gamma   90.00
#
_symmetry.space_group_name_H-M   'P 1'
#
loop_
_entity.id
_entity.type
_entity.pdbx_description
1 polymer ?
#
loop_
_entity_poly.entity_id
_entity_poly.type
_entity_poly.pdbx_seq_one_letter_code
_entity_poly.pdbx_strand_id
1 'polypeptide(L)'
;MLFNSSYDRITAKDQGDLFFSHFYRLFIESTQELNIQPTPEHQQAHKKIIYKSFFYMLSVATTHIVADYLEHVAREQSSQGLNLPASVFAYWRRAVLQTVRDLDPECDEEVLTAWAIFMAPGLEFMRRQAELHHDADQGSKNER
;
A
#
# COMPACT_ATOMS: atom_id res chain seq x y z
N MET A 1 4.91 -10.67 18.92
CA MET A 1 5.07 -11.19 17.54
C MET A 1 6.07 -10.32 16.83
N LEU A 2 6.96 -10.88 16.00
CA LEU A 2 8.05 -10.15 15.33
C LEU A 2 7.58 -8.89 14.60
N PHE A 3 6.45 -8.98 13.89
CA PHE A 3 5.82 -7.82 13.25
C PHE A 3 5.51 -6.68 14.24
N ASN A 4 4.74 -6.95 15.31
CA ASN A 4 4.37 -5.91 16.29
C ASN A 4 5.62 -5.27 16.93
N SER A 5 6.62 -6.08 17.30
CA SER A 5 7.86 -5.58 17.91
C SER A 5 8.62 -4.66 16.96
N SER A 6 8.75 -5.04 15.69
CA SER A 6 9.36 -4.20 14.65
C SER A 6 8.55 -2.92 14.40
N TYR A 7 7.23 -3.05 14.27
CA TYR A 7 6.31 -1.93 14.08
C TYR A 7 6.41 -0.91 15.23
N ASP A 8 6.43 -1.39 16.47
CA ASP A 8 6.57 -0.55 17.66
C ASP A 8 7.93 0.16 17.70
N ARG A 9 9.04 -0.55 17.42
CA ARG A 9 10.38 0.07 17.35
C ARG A 9 10.45 1.21 16.34
N ILE A 10 9.86 1.02 15.16
CA ILE A 10 9.89 2.02 14.10
C ILE A 10 8.97 3.21 14.42
N THR A 11 7.77 2.96 14.95
CA THR A 11 6.71 3.97 15.02
C THR A 11 6.56 4.66 16.38
N ALA A 12 7.12 4.13 17.47
CA ALA A 12 6.90 4.65 18.82
C ALA A 12 7.35 6.11 19.03
N LYS A 13 8.39 6.56 18.31
CA LYS A 13 8.98 7.88 18.50
C LYS A 13 8.11 9.03 17.97
N ASP A 14 7.42 8.80 16.85
CA ASP A 14 6.73 9.84 16.07
C ASP A 14 5.36 9.38 15.56
N GLN A 15 4.80 8.34 16.17
CA GLN A 15 3.54 7.70 15.77
C GLN A 15 3.55 7.20 14.31
N GLY A 16 4.74 6.94 13.76
CA GLY A 16 4.93 6.38 12.43
C GLY A 16 5.07 7.42 11.32
N ASP A 17 5.14 8.72 11.62
CA ASP A 17 5.29 9.77 10.60
C ASP A 17 6.50 9.53 9.69
N LEU A 18 7.66 9.17 10.25
CA LEU A 18 8.86 8.81 9.49
C LEU A 18 8.64 7.54 8.65
N PHE A 19 8.00 6.52 9.22
CA PHE A 19 7.69 5.29 8.49
C PHE A 19 6.83 5.57 7.25
N PHE A 20 5.71 6.28 7.43
CA PHE A 20 4.77 6.51 6.33
C PHE A 20 5.33 7.46 5.28
N SER A 21 6.07 8.50 5.71
CA SER A 21 6.70 9.43 4.76
C SER A 21 7.77 8.73 3.92
N HIS A 22 8.57 7.86 4.52
CA HIS A 22 9.60 7.10 3.82
C HIS A 22 9.00 6.02 2.89
N PHE A 23 8.00 5.28 3.36
CA PHE A 23 7.21 4.35 2.53
C PHE A 23 6.60 5.06 1.31
N TYR A 24 5.91 6.18 1.53
CA TYR A 24 5.25 6.90 0.45
C TYR A 24 6.26 7.40 -0.59
N ARG A 25 7.40 7.93 -0.14
CA ARG A 25 8.48 8.37 -1.03
C ARG A 25 8.97 7.22 -1.90
N LEU A 26 9.34 6.09 -1.30
CA LEU A 26 9.80 4.90 -2.03
C LEU A 26 8.74 4.36 -2.99
N PHE A 27 7.47 4.38 -2.59
CA PHE A 27 6.36 3.94 -3.43
C PHE A 27 6.17 4.83 -4.66
N ILE A 28 6.19 6.16 -4.50
CA ILE A 28 6.06 7.09 -5.62
C ILE A 28 7.29 7.01 -6.55
N GLU A 29 8.50 6.92 -6.00
CA GLU A 29 9.73 6.72 -6.79
C GLU A 29 9.63 5.43 -7.64
N SER A 30 9.13 4.34 -7.06
CA SER A 30 8.99 3.06 -7.76
C SER A 30 7.88 3.01 -8.82
N THR A 31 6.93 3.95 -8.79
CA THR A 31 5.81 4.04 -9.74
C THR A 31 6.01 5.14 -10.79
N GLN A 32 7.08 5.94 -10.67
CA GLN A 32 7.42 7.00 -11.61
C GLN A 32 7.66 6.46 -13.03
N GLU A 33 8.27 5.28 -13.16
CA GLU A 33 8.48 4.59 -14.44
C GLU A 33 7.18 4.21 -15.15
N LEU A 34 6.06 4.14 -14.41
CA LEU A 34 4.75 3.79 -14.94
C LEU A 34 3.91 5.02 -15.30
N ASN A 35 4.41 6.24 -15.04
CA ASN A 35 3.71 7.51 -15.26
C ASN A 35 2.34 7.60 -14.52
N ILE A 36 2.21 6.95 -13.36
CA ILE A 36 0.97 6.88 -12.56
C ILE A 36 0.97 7.95 -11.45
N GLN A 37 1.53 9.13 -11.72
CA GLN A 37 1.57 10.19 -10.73
C GLN A 37 0.27 11.00 -10.74
N PRO A 38 -0.35 11.23 -9.56
CA PRO A 38 -1.47 12.16 -9.46
C PRO A 38 -0.99 13.58 -9.82
N THR A 39 -1.89 14.41 -10.36
CA THR A 39 -1.58 15.84 -10.58
C THR A 39 -1.23 16.53 -9.26
N PRO A 40 -0.47 17.64 -9.26
CA PRO A 40 -0.07 18.34 -8.03
C PRO A 40 -1.27 18.69 -7.13
N GLU A 41 -2.41 19.03 -7.72
CA GLU A 41 -3.66 19.36 -7.02
C GLU A 41 -4.25 18.15 -6.27
N HIS A 42 -4.06 16.93 -6.80
CA HIS A 42 -4.61 15.69 -6.25
C HIS A 42 -3.61 14.92 -5.37
N GLN A 43 -2.33 15.30 -5.39
CA GLN A 43 -1.26 14.56 -4.70
C GLN A 43 -1.51 14.43 -3.19
N GLN A 44 -2.01 15.47 -2.52
CA GLN A 44 -2.33 15.43 -1.09
C GLN A 44 -3.50 14.51 -0.76
N ALA A 45 -4.55 14.51 -1.61
CA ALA A 45 -5.69 13.61 -1.44
C ALA A 45 -5.25 12.15 -1.65
N HIS A 46 -4.46 11.89 -2.69
CA HIS A 46 -3.96 10.55 -3.00
C HIS A 46 -3.03 10.01 -1.91
N LYS A 47 -2.17 10.87 -1.34
CA LYS A 47 -1.35 10.52 -0.17
C LYS A 47 -2.20 10.08 1.02
N LYS A 48 -3.29 10.80 1.33
CA LYS A 48 -4.22 10.44 2.41
C LYS A 48 -4.90 9.10 2.16
N ILE A 49 -5.33 8.83 0.93
CA ILE A 49 -5.92 7.54 0.55
C ILE A 49 -4.90 6.42 0.76
N ILE A 50 -3.68 6.56 0.25
CA ILE A 50 -2.61 5.56 0.41
C ILE A 50 -2.33 5.26 1.89
N TYR A 51 -2.20 6.31 2.72
CA TYR A 51 -1.97 6.16 4.15
C TYR A 51 -3.13 5.40 4.83
N LYS A 52 -4.36 5.80 4.54
CA LYS A 52 -5.53 5.17 5.15
C LYS A 52 -5.68 3.73 4.68
N SER A 53 -5.54 3.46 3.38
CA SER A 53 -5.53 2.11 2.80
C SER A 53 -4.48 1.21 3.44
N PHE A 54 -3.28 1.72 3.76
CA PHE A 54 -2.27 0.96 4.47
C PHE A 54 -2.78 0.39 5.80
N PHE A 55 -3.38 1.23 6.66
CA PHE A 55 -3.90 0.78 7.95
C PHE A 55 -5.04 -0.23 7.80
N TYR A 56 -5.95 0.00 6.85
CA TYR A 56 -7.03 -0.95 6.61
C TYR A 56 -6.51 -2.27 6.06
N MET A 57 -5.47 -2.27 5.21
CA MET A 57 -4.82 -3.50 4.77
C MET A 57 -4.18 -4.27 5.93
N LEU A 58 -3.50 -3.58 6.85
CA LEU A 58 -2.96 -4.21 8.06
C LEU A 58 -4.07 -4.80 8.93
N SER A 59 -5.24 -4.15 9.00
CA SER A 59 -6.36 -4.68 9.78
C SER A 59 -6.90 -6.02 9.25
N VAL A 60 -6.82 -6.28 7.94
CA VAL A 60 -7.26 -7.56 7.35
C VAL A 60 -6.51 -8.74 7.95
N ALA A 61 -5.23 -8.55 8.26
CA ALA A 61 -4.37 -9.59 8.84
C ALA A 61 -4.83 -10.03 10.24
N THR A 62 -5.50 -9.15 10.99
CA THR A 62 -5.94 -9.42 12.35
C THR A 62 -7.42 -9.75 12.42
N THR A 63 -8.26 -9.06 11.65
CA THR A 63 -9.72 -9.21 11.69
C THR A 63 -10.24 -10.27 10.72
N HIS A 64 -9.48 -10.59 9.66
CA HIS A 64 -9.94 -11.37 8.51
C HIS A 64 -11.19 -10.77 7.82
N ILE A 65 -11.49 -9.50 8.10
CA ILE A 65 -12.63 -8.76 7.56
C ILE A 65 -12.07 -7.60 6.73
N VAL A 66 -12.54 -7.52 5.49
CA VAL A 66 -12.31 -6.34 4.64
C VAL A 66 -13.28 -5.26 5.07
N ALA A 67 -12.76 -4.10 5.48
CA ALA A 67 -13.61 -2.96 5.82
C ALA A 67 -14.21 -2.33 4.56
N ASP A 68 -15.45 -1.84 4.66
CA ASP A 68 -16.16 -1.14 3.59
C ASP A 68 -15.32 -0.02 2.96
N TYR A 69 -14.52 0.68 3.78
CA TYR A 69 -13.60 1.71 3.28
C TYR A 69 -12.59 1.15 2.29
N LEU A 70 -11.98 -0.01 2.59
CA LEU A 70 -10.96 -0.63 1.75
C LEU A 70 -11.58 -1.14 0.44
N GLU A 71 -12.78 -1.71 0.50
CA GLU A 71 -13.54 -2.11 -0.68
C GLU A 71 -13.89 -0.90 -1.56
N HIS A 72 -14.37 0.19 -0.95
CA HIS A 72 -14.73 1.40 -1.67
C HIS A 72 -13.53 2.01 -2.41
N VAL A 73 -12.40 2.24 -1.74
CA VAL A 73 -11.23 2.87 -2.38
C VAL A 73 -10.53 1.97 -3.40
N ALA A 74 -10.71 0.65 -3.30
CA ALA A 74 -10.17 -0.30 -4.26
C ALA A 74 -10.99 -0.35 -5.56
N ARG A 75 -12.30 -0.08 -5.48
CA ARG A 75 -13.23 -0.09 -6.63
C ARG A 75 -13.40 1.26 -7.29
N GLU A 76 -13.23 2.33 -6.54
CA GLU A 76 -13.36 3.69 -7.04
C GLU A 76 -12.26 4.00 -8.08
N GLN A 77 -12.67 4.31 -9.30
CA GLN A 77 -11.77 4.61 -10.43
C GLN A 77 -11.51 6.11 -10.61
N SER A 78 -12.23 6.98 -9.90
CA SER A 78 -11.96 8.41 -9.91
C SER A 78 -10.78 8.78 -9.01
N SER A 79 -10.48 10.09 -8.93
CA SER A 79 -9.49 10.64 -8.01
C SER A 79 -9.81 10.43 -6.51
N GLN A 80 -10.99 9.88 -6.19
CA GLN A 80 -11.40 9.52 -4.83
C GLN A 80 -10.97 8.11 -4.41
N GLY A 81 -10.53 7.28 -5.37
CA GLY A 81 -10.02 5.93 -5.13
C GLY A 81 -8.51 5.85 -5.29
N LEU A 82 -7.97 4.63 -5.22
CA LEU A 82 -6.57 4.41 -5.57
C LEU A 82 -6.35 4.50 -7.08
N ASN A 83 -7.26 3.92 -7.88
CA ASN A 83 -7.15 3.91 -9.34
C ASN A 83 -5.75 3.47 -9.81
N LEU A 84 -5.23 2.39 -9.23
CA LEU A 84 -3.92 1.82 -9.52
C LEU A 84 -4.06 0.45 -10.21
N PRO A 85 -3.23 0.13 -11.21
CA PRO A 85 -3.22 -1.19 -11.84
C PRO A 85 -2.69 -2.26 -10.89
N ALA A 86 -3.07 -3.52 -11.12
CA ALA A 86 -2.71 -4.63 -10.22
C ALA A 86 -1.20 -4.82 -10.06
N SER A 87 -0.42 -4.53 -11.10
CA SER A 87 1.05 -4.58 -11.09
C SER A 87 1.67 -3.64 -10.05
N VAL A 88 0.97 -2.57 -9.66
CA VAL A 88 1.50 -1.57 -8.73
C VAL A 88 1.62 -2.10 -7.29
N PHE A 89 0.79 -3.06 -6.90
CA PHE A 89 0.83 -3.62 -5.54
C PHE A 89 2.10 -4.42 -5.25
N ALA A 90 2.82 -4.88 -6.29
CA ALA A 90 4.17 -5.43 -6.14
C ALA A 90 5.17 -4.37 -5.67
N TYR A 91 5.07 -3.14 -6.19
CA TYR A 91 5.90 -2.02 -5.74
C TYR A 91 5.52 -1.56 -4.34
N TRP A 92 4.23 -1.61 -3.98
CA TRP A 92 3.78 -1.34 -2.62
C TRP A 92 4.49 -2.24 -1.61
N ARG A 93 4.47 -3.57 -1.84
CA ARG A 93 5.16 -4.53 -0.98
C ARG A 93 6.65 -4.21 -0.88
N ARG A 94 7.31 -3.95 -2.00
CA ARG A 94 8.73 -3.62 -2.05
C ARG A 94 9.05 -2.36 -1.24
N ALA A 95 8.26 -1.30 -1.41
CA ALA A 95 8.43 -0.05 -0.70
C ALA A 95 8.32 -0.23 0.81
N VAL A 96 7.32 -0.97 1.30
CA VAL A 96 7.19 -1.22 2.74
C VAL A 96 8.37 -2.04 3.28
N LEU A 97 8.75 -3.13 2.61
CA LEU A 97 9.88 -3.95 3.07
C LEU A 97 11.20 -3.18 3.06
N GLN A 98 11.40 -2.29 2.08
CA GLN A 98 12.56 -1.41 2.06
C GLN A 98 12.51 -0.38 3.20
N THR A 99 11.34 0.20 3.50
CA THR A 99 11.17 1.08 4.66
C THR A 99 11.52 0.37 5.97
N VAL A 100 11.11 -0.88 6.15
CA VAL A 100 11.47 -1.67 7.34
C VAL A 100 12.98 -1.87 7.42
N ARG A 101 13.63 -2.24 6.31
CA ARG A 101 15.11 -2.38 6.26
C ARG A 101 15.83 -1.08 6.64
N ASP A 102 15.31 0.05 6.21
CA ASP A 102 15.96 1.35 6.40
C ASP A 102 15.76 1.91 7.82
N LEU A 103 14.63 1.57 8.47
CA LEU A 103 14.21 2.22 9.72
C LEU A 103 14.24 1.33 10.96
N ASP A 104 14.16 0.00 10.83
CA ASP A 104 14.23 -0.89 11.98
C ASP A 104 15.70 -1.25 12.29
N PRO A 105 16.28 -0.77 13.40
CA PRO A 105 17.67 -1.04 13.75
C PRO A 105 17.94 -2.53 14.04
N GLU A 106 16.90 -3.31 14.31
CA GLU A 106 16.97 -4.75 14.57
C GLU A 106 16.38 -5.54 13.38
N CYS A 107 16.36 -4.96 12.18
CA CYS A 107 15.88 -5.65 11.00
C CYS A 107 16.75 -6.86 10.64
N ASP A 108 16.11 -8.02 10.49
CA ASP A 108 16.67 -9.21 9.88
C ASP A 108 15.68 -9.83 8.87
N GLU A 109 16.05 -10.95 8.25
CA GLU A 109 15.19 -11.62 7.27
C GLU A 109 13.91 -12.20 7.91
N GLU A 110 13.91 -12.53 9.20
CA GLU A 110 12.71 -13.01 9.90
C GLU A 110 11.72 -11.86 10.13
N VAL A 111 12.20 -10.68 10.51
CA VAL A 111 11.40 -9.45 10.60
C VAL A 111 10.75 -9.14 9.26
N LEU A 112 11.52 -9.15 8.17
CA LEU A 112 11.00 -8.86 6.83
C LEU A 112 9.99 -9.91 6.37
N THR A 113 10.23 -11.17 6.70
CA THR A 113 9.30 -12.27 6.45
C THR A 113 8.00 -12.05 7.23
N ALA A 114 8.09 -11.68 8.50
CA ALA A 114 6.91 -11.40 9.33
C ALA A 114 6.08 -10.23 8.76
N TRP A 115 6.73 -9.15 8.31
CA TRP A 115 6.08 -8.04 7.62
C TRP A 115 5.40 -8.48 6.32
N ALA A 116 6.09 -9.28 5.50
CA ALA A 116 5.55 -9.77 4.23
C ALA A 116 4.32 -10.65 4.44
N ILE A 117 4.36 -11.56 5.43
CA ILE A 117 3.23 -12.43 5.78
C ILE A 117 2.07 -11.59 6.31
N PHE A 118 2.34 -10.65 7.21
CA PHE A 118 1.30 -9.84 7.84
C PHE A 118 0.54 -8.97 6.82
N MET A 119 1.23 -8.38 5.84
CA MET A 119 0.58 -7.55 4.82
C MET A 119 -0.09 -8.35 3.69
N ALA A 120 0.26 -9.63 3.52
CA ALA A 120 -0.15 -10.42 2.36
C ALA A 120 -1.68 -10.44 2.11
N PRO A 121 -2.55 -10.64 3.13
CA PRO A 121 -4.00 -10.68 2.91
C PRO A 121 -4.55 -9.36 2.35
N GLY A 122 -4.12 -8.23 2.92
CA GLY A 122 -4.54 -6.90 2.47
C GLY A 122 -4.05 -6.58 1.06
N LEU A 123 -2.77 -6.86 0.77
CA LEU A 123 -2.20 -6.64 -0.56
C LEU A 123 -2.87 -7.51 -1.63
N GLU A 124 -3.16 -8.77 -1.32
CA GLU A 124 -3.83 -9.67 -2.26
C GLU A 124 -5.26 -9.20 -2.57
N PHE A 125 -5.99 -8.76 -1.55
CA PHE A 125 -7.32 -8.17 -1.76
C PHE A 125 -7.25 -6.96 -2.71
N MET A 126 -6.33 -6.03 -2.46
CA MET A 126 -6.21 -4.81 -3.28
C MET A 126 -5.82 -5.11 -4.71
N ARG A 127 -4.84 -6.01 -4.90
CA ARG A 127 -4.41 -6.49 -6.21
C ARG A 127 -5.59 -7.10 -6.98
N ARG A 128 -6.40 -7.94 -6.32
CA ARG A 128 -7.55 -8.58 -6.94
C ARG A 128 -8.66 -7.60 -7.32
N GLN A 129 -8.92 -6.58 -6.49
CA GLN A 129 -9.89 -5.53 -6.84
C GLN A 129 -9.40 -4.71 -8.05
N ALA A 130 -8.11 -4.40 -8.13
CA ALA A 130 -7.56 -3.70 -9.28
C ALA A 130 -7.66 -4.51 -10.58
N GLU A 131 -7.42 -5.83 -10.55
CA GLU A 131 -7.64 -6.69 -11.72
C GLU A 131 -9.10 -6.65 -12.20
N LEU A 132 -10.04 -6.69 -11.25
CA LEU A 132 -11.47 -6.77 -11.54
C LEU A 132 -12.07 -5.45 -12.02
N HIS A 133 -11.57 -4.33 -11.50
CA HIS A 133 -12.20 -3.03 -11.69
C HIS A 133 -11.33 -2.05 -12.47
N HIS A 134 -10.01 -2.06 -12.33
CA HIS A 134 -9.14 -1.13 -13.06
C HIS A 134 -8.70 -1.72 -14.41
N ASP A 135 -8.06 -2.89 -14.38
CA ASP A 135 -7.40 -3.46 -15.56
C ASP A 135 -8.42 -3.98 -16.60
N ALA A 136 -9.55 -4.52 -16.12
CA ALA A 136 -10.67 -4.95 -16.99
C ALA A 136 -11.30 -3.79 -17.80
N ASP A 137 -11.41 -2.60 -17.19
CA ASP A 137 -11.99 -1.42 -17.83
C ASP A 137 -11.04 -0.79 -18.86
N GLN A 138 -9.73 -0.86 -18.62
CA GLN A 138 -8.72 -0.40 -19.59
C GLN A 138 -8.60 -1.35 -20.78
N GLY A 139 -8.71 -2.67 -20.56
CA GLY A 139 -8.79 -3.67 -21.64
C GLY A 139 -9.97 -3.42 -22.58
N SER A 140 -11.14 -3.09 -22.01
CA SER A 140 -12.36 -2.79 -22.78
C SER A 140 -12.30 -1.47 -23.58
N LYS A 141 -11.46 -0.52 -23.16
CA LYS A 141 -11.25 0.76 -23.85
C LYS A 141 -10.23 0.67 -24.99
N ASN A 142 -9.24 -0.22 -24.89
CA ASN A 142 -8.23 -0.43 -25.93
C ASN A 142 -8.72 -1.27 -27.12
N GLU A 143 -9.90 -1.91 -27.01
CA GLU A 143 -10.53 -2.69 -28.08
C GLU A 143 -11.56 -1.89 -28.91
N ARG A 144 -11.66 -0.56 -28.73
CA ARG A 144 -12.59 0.31 -29.46
C ARG A 144 -11.90 1.37 -30.30
#